data_AF-A0A7Y2I9V8-F1
#
_entry.id   AF-A0A7Y2I9V8-F1
#
_cell.length_a   1.000
_cell.length_b   1.000
_cell.length_c   1.000
_cell.angle_alpha   90.00
_cell.angle_beta   90.00
_cell.angle_gamma   90.00
#
_symmetry.space_group_name_H-M   'P 1'
#
loop_
_entity.id
_entity.type
_entity.pdbx_description
1 polymer ?
#
loop_
_entity_poly.entity_id
_entity_poly.type
_entity_poly.pdbx_seq_one_letter_code
_entity_poly.pdbx_strand_id
1 'polypeptide(L)'
;MAERIRDEDDRLLETMFAASPIADDGFSALVVRRIRRKVMLRRLSLPLAALIGGAIAFKPLVALAGFAQQLFLQLPDELVASATESLPALQFVVTGGLLLLVAVMALNMIED
;
A
#
# COMPACT_ATOMS: atom_id res chain seq x y z
N MET A 1 -28.81 -42.16 -25.35
CA MET A 1 -28.22 -43.44 -25.83
C MET A 1 -26.80 -43.18 -26.38
N ALA A 2 -25.87 -42.72 -25.53
CA ALA A 2 -24.51 -42.33 -25.96
C ALA A 2 -23.41 -43.23 -25.37
N GLU A 3 -23.78 -44.45 -24.96
CA GLU A 3 -22.91 -45.37 -24.19
C GLU A 3 -22.41 -46.58 -25.00
N ARG A 4 -22.78 -46.71 -26.29
CA ARG A 4 -22.69 -48.00 -26.99
C ARG A 4 -21.59 -48.17 -28.03
N ILE A 5 -20.68 -47.23 -28.20
CA ILE A 5 -19.48 -47.44 -29.03
C ILE A 5 -18.30 -46.82 -28.28
N ARG A 6 -17.80 -47.54 -27.29
CA ARG A 6 -16.55 -47.22 -26.61
C ARG A 6 -15.62 -48.36 -26.97
N ASP A 7 -14.74 -48.13 -27.94
CA ASP A 7 -13.88 -49.17 -28.49
C ASP A 7 -12.82 -49.60 -27.47
N GLU A 8 -12.27 -50.80 -27.69
CA GLU A 8 -11.24 -51.39 -26.83
C GLU A 8 -10.02 -50.46 -26.70
N ASP A 9 -9.71 -49.73 -27.77
CA ASP A 9 -8.66 -48.72 -27.84
C ASP A 9 -8.93 -47.50 -26.95
N ASP A 10 -10.20 -47.04 -26.86
CA ASP A 10 -10.59 -45.93 -25.98
C ASP A 10 -10.46 -46.33 -24.51
N ARG A 11 -10.80 -47.58 -24.17
CA ARG A 11 -10.58 -48.11 -22.83
C ARG A 11 -9.09 -48.24 -22.50
N LEU A 12 -8.29 -48.69 -23.46
CA LEU A 12 -6.84 -48.85 -23.30
C LEU A 12 -6.17 -47.49 -23.09
N LEU A 13 -6.56 -46.48 -23.88
CA LEU A 13 -6.16 -45.09 -23.68
C LEU A 13 -6.59 -44.56 -22.31
N GLU A 14 -7.84 -44.80 -21.90
CA GLU A 14 -8.33 -44.36 -20.60
C GLU A 14 -7.55 -45.01 -19.44
N THR A 15 -7.10 -46.26 -19.58
CA THR A 15 -6.22 -46.91 -18.59
C THR A 15 -4.78 -46.42 -18.63
N MET A 16 -4.25 -46.03 -19.80
CA MET A 16 -2.92 -45.43 -19.92
C MET A 16 -2.87 -44.00 -19.38
N PHE A 17 -3.98 -43.26 -19.48
CA PHE A 17 -4.15 -41.90 -18.98
C PHE A 17 -4.84 -41.83 -17.61
N ALA A 18 -5.19 -42.98 -17.02
CA ALA A 18 -5.61 -43.09 -15.62
C ALA A 18 -4.39 -42.87 -14.70
N ALA A 19 -3.84 -41.67 -14.75
CA ALA A 19 -2.84 -41.23 -13.79
C ALA A 19 -3.52 -41.14 -12.42
N SER A 20 -2.94 -41.78 -11.41
CA SER A 20 -3.37 -41.55 -10.04
C SER A 20 -3.28 -40.05 -9.76
N PRO A 21 -4.31 -39.43 -9.16
CA PRO A 21 -4.22 -38.03 -8.78
C PRO A 21 -2.96 -37.83 -7.93
N ILE A 22 -2.07 -36.98 -8.41
CA ILE A 22 -0.83 -36.65 -7.69
C ILE A 22 -1.27 -35.93 -6.42
N ALA A 23 -0.96 -36.53 -5.28
CA ALA A 23 -1.21 -35.90 -3.99
C ALA A 23 -0.42 -34.59 -3.93
N ASP A 24 -1.12 -33.47 -3.78
CA ASP A 24 -0.51 -32.20 -3.44
C ASP A 24 -0.08 -32.29 -1.97
N ASP A 25 1.18 -32.69 -1.73
CA ASP A 25 1.81 -32.82 -0.40
C ASP A 25 2.00 -31.45 0.29
N GLY A 26 0.96 -30.62 0.30
CA GLY A 26 0.97 -29.26 0.82
C GLY A 26 1.78 -28.26 -0.01
N PHE A 27 2.24 -28.63 -1.22
CA PHE A 27 3.02 -27.76 -2.09
C PHE A 27 2.25 -26.49 -2.45
N SER A 28 0.99 -26.62 -2.88
CA SER A 28 0.17 -25.45 -3.23
C SER A 28 -0.06 -24.55 -2.01
N ALA A 29 -0.27 -25.13 -0.82
CA ALA A 29 -0.44 -24.36 0.41
C ALA A 29 0.83 -23.55 0.76
N LEU A 30 2.01 -24.13 0.58
CA LEU A 30 3.29 -23.45 0.77
C LEU A 30 3.48 -22.31 -0.23
N VAL A 31 3.17 -22.54 -1.51
CA VAL A 31 3.26 -21.52 -2.56
C VAL A 31 2.30 -20.36 -2.29
N VAL A 32 1.03 -20.65 -2.00
CA VAL A 32 0.01 -19.63 -1.68
C VAL A 32 0.42 -18.81 -0.45
N ARG A 33 0.95 -19.45 0.60
CA ARG A 33 1.43 -18.74 1.80
C ARG A 33 2.62 -17.84 1.48
N ARG A 34 3.55 -18.28 0.62
CA ARG A 34 4.71 -17.48 0.18
C ARG A 34 4.26 -16.27 -0.64
N ILE A 35 3.31 -16.45 -1.56
CA ILE A 35 2.76 -15.35 -2.38
C ILE A 35 2.03 -14.35 -1.50
N ARG A 36 1.14 -14.80 -0.60
CA ARG A 36 0.43 -13.90 0.32
C ARG A 36 1.38 -13.08 1.18
N ARG A 37 2.47 -13.67 1.69
CA ARG A 37 3.47 -12.90 2.44
C ARG A 37 4.13 -11.82 1.59
N LYS A 38 4.51 -12.13 0.34
CA LYS A 38 5.11 -11.13 -0.56
C LYS A 38 4.15 -9.98 -0.86
N VAL A 39 2.88 -10.29 -1.14
CA VAL A 39 1.85 -9.28 -1.38
C VAL A 39 1.63 -8.43 -0.12
N MET A 40 1.54 -9.06 1.06
CA MET A 40 1.39 -8.33 2.33
C MET A 40 2.57 -7.38 2.62
N LEU A 41 3.81 -7.83 2.39
CA LEU A 41 4.99 -6.98 2.57
C LEU A 41 5.00 -5.81 1.60
N ARG A 42 4.60 -6.04 0.35
CA ARG A 42 4.49 -4.98 -0.67
C ARG A 42 3.40 -3.97 -0.31
N ARG A 43 2.28 -4.43 0.25
CA ARG A 43 1.20 -3.56 0.75
C ARG A 43 1.61 -2.71 1.95
N LEU A 44 2.61 -3.12 2.72
CA LEU A 44 3.01 -2.34 3.89
C LEU A 44 4.16 -1.38 3.61
N SER A 45 4.89 -1.55 2.50
CA SER A 45 6.11 -0.76 2.24
C SER A 45 5.84 0.73 2.09
N LEU A 46 4.83 1.12 1.30
CA LEU A 46 4.49 2.51 1.01
C LEU A 46 3.98 3.28 2.25
N PRO A 47 3.00 2.77 3.03
CA PRO A 47 2.59 3.46 4.27
C PRO A 47 3.70 3.49 5.32
N LEU A 48 4.52 2.44 5.44
CA LEU A 48 5.69 2.46 6.33
C LEU A 48 6.71 3.53 5.91
N ALA A 49 6.99 3.66 4.61
CA ALA A 49 7.90 4.68 4.11
C ALA A 49 7.39 6.09 4.42
N ALA A 50 6.09 6.34 4.25
CA ALA A 50 5.47 7.62 4.61
C ALA A 50 5.58 7.93 6.11
N LEU A 51 5.30 6.94 6.97
CA LEU A 51 5.40 7.09 8.42
C LEU A 51 6.85 7.34 8.88
N ILE A 52 7.79 6.55 8.39
CA ILE A 52 9.22 6.68 8.74
C ILE A 52 9.76 8.01 8.22
N GLY A 53 9.48 8.36 6.97
CA GLY A 53 9.86 9.63 6.37
C GLY A 53 9.30 10.82 7.15
N GLY A 54 8.03 10.75 7.55
CA GLY A 54 7.39 11.75 8.41
C GLY A 54 8.05 11.88 9.78
N ALA A 55 8.36 10.75 10.44
CA ALA A 55 9.04 10.76 11.73
C ALA A 55 10.44 11.38 11.66
N ILE A 56 11.20 11.10 10.58
CA ILE A 56 12.52 11.69 10.34
C ILE A 56 12.40 13.19 10.05
N ALA A 57 11.43 13.58 9.22
CA ALA A 57 11.20 14.98 8.84
C ALA A 57 10.62 15.84 9.97
N PHE A 58 10.05 15.24 11.01
CA PHE A 58 9.42 15.97 12.12
C PHE A 58 10.39 16.93 12.83
N LYS A 59 11.58 16.45 13.19
CA LYS A 59 12.57 17.26 13.92
C LYS A 59 13.02 18.51 13.16
N PRO A 60 13.48 18.45 11.90
CA PRO A 60 13.85 19.64 11.16
C PRO A 60 12.64 20.55 10.88
N LEU A 61 11.44 19.99 10.73
CA LEU A 61 10.21 20.76 10.55
C LEU A 61 9.88 21.62 11.77
N VAL A 62 9.99 21.05 12.98
CA VAL A 62 9.81 21.81 14.23
C VAL A 62 10.88 22.88 14.39
N ALA A 63 12.13 22.59 14.02
CA ALA A 63 13.20 23.58 14.04
C ALA A 63 12.90 24.75 13.10
N LEU A 64 12.47 24.47 11.86
CA LEU A 64 12.07 25.51 10.90
C LEU A 64 10.91 26.34 11.42
N ALA A 65 9.91 25.73 12.03
CA ALA A 65 8.77 26.45 12.63
C ALA A 65 9.24 27.40 13.76
N GLY A 66 10.16 26.95 14.61
CA GLY A 66 10.75 27.77 15.66
C GLY A 66 11.55 28.96 15.11
N PHE A 67 12.35 28.74 14.06
CA PHE A 67 13.06 29.84 13.38
C PHE A 67 12.11 30.83 12.73
N ALA A 68 11.07 30.35 12.05
CA ALA A 68 10.06 31.21 11.45
C ALA A 68 9.38 32.09 12.51
N GLN A 69 9.02 31.52 13.68
CA GLN A 69 8.44 32.27 14.78
C GLN A 69 9.38 33.39 15.28
N GLN A 70 10.67 33.11 15.44
CA GLN A 70 11.65 34.12 15.84
C GLN A 70 11.76 35.24 14.81
N LEU A 71 11.68 34.90 13.52
CA LEU A 71 11.71 35.87 12.43
C LEU A 71 10.46 36.77 12.44
N PHE A 72 9.27 36.21 12.70
CA PHE A 72 8.03 36.98 12.84
C PHE A 72 8.07 37.97 14.01
N LEU A 73 8.70 37.61 15.14
CA LEU A 73 8.83 38.52 16.29
C LEU A 73 9.76 39.71 16.02
N GLN A 74 10.61 39.64 15.00
CA GLN A 74 11.55 40.71 14.63
C GLN A 74 11.02 41.59 13.49
N LEU A 75 9.90 41.21 12.87
CA LEU A 75 9.30 41.93 11.75
C LEU A 75 8.31 43.00 12.27
N PRO A 76 8.15 44.13 11.54
CA PRO A 76 7.09 45.10 11.79
C PRO A 76 5.70 44.46 11.65
N ASP A 77 4.76 44.83 12.52
CA ASP A 77 3.41 44.26 12.60
C ASP A 77 2.64 44.30 11.26
N GLU A 78 2.86 45.32 10.42
CA GLU A 78 2.21 45.45 9.11
C GLU A 78 2.61 44.34 8.12
N LEU A 79 3.87 43.87 8.21
CA LEU A 79 4.38 42.76 7.40
C LEU A 79 3.92 41.40 7.94
N VAL A 80 3.70 41.31 9.26
CA VAL A 80 3.18 40.09 9.89
C VAL A 80 1.71 39.89 9.57
N ALA A 81 0.89 40.95 9.61
CA ALA A 81 -0.54 40.89 9.30
C ALA A 81 -0.81 40.47 7.85
N SER A 82 -0.03 41.00 6.89
CA SER A 82 -0.14 40.59 5.48
C SER A 82 0.34 39.15 5.24
N ALA A 83 1.32 38.67 6.00
CA ALA A 83 1.79 37.29 5.92
C ALA A 83 0.78 36.29 6.50
N THR A 84 0.13 36.60 7.63
CA THR A 84 -0.83 35.69 8.27
C THR A 84 -2.11 35.52 7.46
N GLU A 85 -2.53 36.52 6.68
CA GLU A 85 -3.64 36.38 5.72
C GLU A 85 -3.30 35.41 4.58
N SER A 86 -2.02 35.30 4.21
CA SER A 86 -1.56 34.40 3.15
C SER A 86 -1.31 32.96 3.62
N LEU A 87 -1.20 32.74 4.94
CA LEU A 87 -0.91 31.43 5.49
C LEU A 87 -2.18 30.57 5.54
N PRO A 88 -2.12 29.31 5.04
CA PRO A 88 -3.24 28.41 5.15
C PRO A 88 -3.55 28.15 6.63
N ALA A 89 -4.83 28.25 6.99
CA ALA A 89 -5.28 27.94 8.35
C ALA A 89 -4.82 26.53 8.76
N LEU A 90 -4.49 26.35 10.04
CA LEU A 90 -4.03 25.07 10.61
C LEU A 90 -4.94 23.90 10.21
N GLN A 91 -6.25 24.16 10.14
CA GLN A 91 -7.24 23.18 9.71
C GLN A 91 -6.98 22.63 8.31
N PHE A 92 -6.51 23.44 7.36
CA PHE A 92 -6.16 22.99 6.00
C PHE A 92 -4.89 22.13 5.97
N VAL A 93 -3.92 22.42 6.83
CA VAL A 93 -2.71 21.60 6.94
C VAL A 93 -3.05 20.22 7.51
N VAL A 94 -3.88 20.18 8.56
CA VAL A 94 -4.33 18.94 9.18
C VAL A 94 -5.18 18.12 8.22
N THR A 95 -6.18 18.73 7.57
CA THR A 95 -7.03 18.02 6.61
C THR A 95 -6.25 17.58 5.38
N GLY A 96 -5.34 18.41 4.85
CA GLY A 96 -4.47 18.05 3.74
C GLY A 96 -3.55 16.87 4.07
N GLY A 97 -2.96 16.85 5.27
CA GLY A 97 -2.15 15.71 5.73
C GLY A 97 -2.97 14.42 5.88
N LEU A 98 -4.20 14.53 6.38
CA LEU A 98 -5.10 13.38 6.54
C LEU A 98 -5.58 12.86 5.18
N LEU A 99 -5.88 13.76 4.23
CA LEU A 99 -6.24 13.42 2.85
C LEU A 99 -5.07 12.74 2.14
N LEU A 100 -3.84 13.23 2.31
CA LEU A 100 -2.64 12.58 1.78
C LEU A 100 -2.48 11.15 2.33
N LEU A 101 -2.74 10.94 3.62
CA LEU A 101 -2.67 9.61 4.24
C LEU A 101 -3.74 8.68 3.65
N VAL A 102 -4.97 9.18 3.47
CA VAL A 102 -6.04 8.45 2.79
C VAL A 102 -5.70 8.14 1.34
N ALA A 103 -5.09 9.08 0.61
CA ALA A 103 -4.68 8.87 -0.78
C ALA A 103 -3.57 7.82 -0.90
N VAL A 104 -2.59 7.84 0.02
CA VAL A 104 -1.54 6.82 0.12
C VAL A 104 -2.14 5.44 0.40
N MET A 105 -3.12 5.36 1.30
CA MET A 105 -3.85 4.11 1.57
C MET A 105 -4.66 3.66 0.36
N ALA A 106 -5.34 4.57 -0.35
CA ALA A 106 -6.16 4.26 -1.50
C ALA A 106 -5.33 3.81 -2.71
N LEU A 107 -4.19 4.45 -3.00
CA LEU A 107 -3.27 4.04 -4.07
C LEU A 107 -2.77 2.61 -3.85
N ASN A 108 -2.47 2.28 -2.60
CA ASN A 108 -2.06 0.94 -2.20
C ASN A 108 -3.20 -0.11 -2.31
N MET A 109 -4.47 0.33 -2.40
CA MET A 109 -5.61 -0.55 -2.70
C MET A 109 -5.91 -0.67 -4.21
N ILE A 110 -5.49 0.32 -5.02
CA ILE A 110 -5.77 0.38 -6.47
C ILE A 110 -4.67 -0.29 -7.31
N GLU A 111 -3.44 -0.44 -6.79
CA GLU A 111 -2.38 -1.22 -7.47
C GLU A 111 -2.67 -2.74 -7.59
N ASP A 112 -3.84 -3.21 -7.12
CA ASP A 112 -4.36 -4.58 -7.27
C ASP A 112 -5.32 -4.70 -8.48
#